data_AF-A0A7V7AA23-F1
#
_entry.id   AF-A0A7V7AA23-F1
#
_cell.length_a   1.000
_cell.length_b   1.000
_cell.length_c   1.000
_cell.angle_alpha   90.00
_cell.angle_beta   90.00
_cell.angle_gamma   90.00
#
_symmetry.space_group_name_H-M   'P 1'
#
loop_
_entity.id
_entity.type
_entity.pdbx_description
1 polymer ?
#
loop_
_entity_poly.entity_id
_entity_poly.type
_entity_poly.pdbx_seq_one_letter_code
_entity_poly.pdbx_strand_id
1 'polypeptide(L)'
;MKRMVPYILSLLLGMIFSYMLFNNADFNLDNVFKPVGDAKGFQLGVFNNYETAEKLKEKYNNAVIVKDDDVYRVYYSILTNDKVVSKMEKHLIDNDINYYIKTIKIEDEEFAKAIREYEDNMVDASSAVFSSLNDLIMSKYSEE
;
A
#
# COMPACT_ATOMS: atom_id res chain seq x y z
N MET A 1 53.20 -14.27 6.94
CA MET A 1 52.38 -13.61 5.90
C MET A 1 51.52 -14.57 5.06
N LYS A 2 51.96 -15.78 4.69
CA LYS A 2 51.17 -16.72 3.85
C LYS A 2 49.78 -17.11 4.40
N ARG A 3 49.59 -17.09 5.72
CA ARG A 3 48.28 -17.39 6.35
C ARG A 3 47.29 -16.22 6.34
N MET A 4 47.73 -14.98 6.07
CA MET A 4 46.84 -13.81 6.00
C MET A 4 46.23 -13.59 4.62
N VAL A 5 46.89 -14.10 3.59
CA VAL A 5 46.44 -14.04 2.19
C VAL A 5 45.01 -14.56 2.00
N PRO A 6 44.61 -15.75 2.52
CA PRO A 6 43.24 -16.24 2.35
C PRO A 6 42.20 -15.33 3.01
N TYR A 7 42.48 -14.73 4.16
CA TYR A 7 41.55 -13.83 4.85
C TYR A 7 41.37 -12.50 4.10
N ILE A 8 42.44 -11.96 3.53
CA ILE A 8 42.39 -10.74 2.72
C ILE A 8 41.63 -11.02 1.41
N LEU A 9 41.83 -12.19 0.80
CA LEU A 9 41.09 -12.59 -0.39
C LEU A 9 39.60 -12.76 -0.11
N SER A 10 39.21 -13.39 1.00
CA SER A 10 37.81 -13.55 1.36
C SER A 10 37.13 -12.21 1.63
N LEU A 11 37.85 -11.26 2.24
CA LEU A 11 37.34 -9.92 2.50
C LEU A 11 37.08 -9.16 1.18
N LEU A 12 38.03 -9.22 0.25
CA LEU A 12 37.92 -8.59 -1.07
C LEU A 12 36.77 -9.20 -1.88
N LEU A 13 36.65 -10.53 -1.87
CA LEU A 13 35.54 -11.21 -2.55
C LEU A 13 34.20 -10.82 -1.94
N GLY A 14 34.09 -10.77 -0.61
CA GLY A 14 32.87 -10.31 0.07
C GLY A 14 32.50 -8.88 -0.31
N MET A 15 33.48 -7.97 -0.39
CA MET A 15 33.26 -6.60 -0.84
C MET A 15 32.79 -6.52 -2.30
N ILE A 16 33.38 -7.30 -3.20
CA ILE A 16 32.99 -7.33 -4.61
C ILE A 16 31.56 -7.88 -4.76
N PHE A 17 31.23 -8.98 -4.11
CA PHE A 17 29.88 -9.55 -4.14
C PHE A 17 28.85 -8.62 -3.52
N SER A 18 29.17 -7.99 -2.39
CA SER A 18 28.33 -6.98 -1.76
C SER A 18 28.11 -5.79 -2.70
N TYR A 19 29.17 -5.27 -3.32
CA TYR A 19 29.06 -4.18 -4.29
C TYR A 19 28.18 -4.58 -5.48
N MET A 20 28.38 -5.77 -6.06
CA MET A 20 27.56 -6.23 -7.18
C MET A 20 26.08 -6.43 -6.82
N LEU A 21 25.78 -6.91 -5.61
CA LEU A 21 24.42 -7.08 -5.11
C LEU A 21 23.73 -5.74 -4.84
N PHE A 22 24.39 -4.84 -4.12
CA PHE A 22 23.78 -3.60 -3.64
C PHE A 22 23.89 -2.43 -4.62
N ASN A 23 24.77 -2.49 -5.62
CA ASN A 23 24.92 -1.42 -6.63
C ASN A 23 24.06 -1.65 -7.88
N ASN A 24 23.55 -2.87 -8.12
CA ASN A 24 22.63 -3.17 -9.23
C ASN A 24 21.18 -3.38 -8.79
N ALA A 25 20.94 -3.53 -7.49
CA ALA A 25 19.59 -3.47 -6.97
C ALA A 25 19.28 -2.00 -6.68
N ASP A 26 18.20 -1.47 -7.25
CA ASP A 26 17.55 -0.23 -6.79
C ASP A 26 16.93 -0.47 -5.39
N PHE A 27 17.74 -0.97 -4.45
CA PHE A 27 17.37 -1.19 -3.06
C PHE A 27 17.43 0.16 -2.36
N ASN A 28 16.43 0.98 -2.66
CA ASN A 28 16.26 2.26 -2.01
C ASN A 28 15.74 2.01 -0.59
N LEU A 29 16.64 1.96 0.39
CA LEU A 29 16.31 1.70 1.79
C LEU A 29 15.24 2.69 2.30
N ASP A 30 15.23 3.92 1.76
CA ASP A 30 14.25 4.95 2.06
C ASP A 30 12.83 4.56 1.63
N ASN A 31 12.67 3.74 0.59
CA ASN A 31 11.36 3.21 0.20
C ASN A 31 10.86 2.14 1.16
N VAL A 32 11.72 1.50 1.98
CA VAL A 32 11.32 0.47 2.95
C VAL A 32 11.02 1.05 4.32
N PHE A 33 11.61 2.20 4.68
CA PHE A 33 11.44 2.82 6.01
C PHE A 33 10.73 4.19 6.02
N LYS A 34 10.34 4.75 4.86
CA LYS A 34 9.50 5.95 4.88
C LYS A 34 8.16 5.65 5.56
N PRO A 35 7.75 6.41 6.58
CA PRO A 35 6.35 6.41 6.98
C PRO A 35 5.56 6.79 5.72
N VAL A 36 4.58 5.96 5.37
CA VAL A 36 3.79 6.12 4.15
C VAL A 36 3.03 7.45 4.14
N GLY A 37 2.97 8.13 5.29
CA GLY A 37 2.57 9.52 5.40
C GLY A 37 1.07 9.68 5.28
N ASP A 38 0.66 10.84 4.77
CA ASP A 38 -0.72 11.18 4.48
C ASP A 38 -1.19 10.41 3.24
N ALA A 39 -2.12 9.47 3.42
CA ALA A 39 -2.75 8.71 2.35
C ALA A 39 -4.14 9.28 2.00
N LYS A 40 -4.60 8.98 0.79
CA LYS A 40 -5.95 9.31 0.30
C LYS A 40 -6.85 8.10 0.47
N GLY A 41 -7.77 8.18 1.43
CA GLY A 41 -8.82 7.19 1.64
C GLY A 41 -10.06 7.54 0.81
N PHE A 42 -10.46 6.62 -0.06
CA PHE A 42 -11.69 6.68 -0.86
C PHE A 42 -12.87 6.18 -0.03
N GLN A 43 -13.53 7.09 0.67
CA GLN A 43 -14.63 6.81 1.57
C GLN A 43 -15.95 6.67 0.80
N LEU A 44 -16.63 5.55 0.97
CA LEU A 44 -17.95 5.27 0.40
C LEU A 44 -19.09 5.74 1.30
N GLY A 45 -18.87 5.76 2.62
CA GLY A 45 -19.89 6.14 3.59
C GLY A 45 -19.37 6.31 5.01
N VAL A 46 -20.19 6.95 5.84
CA VAL A 46 -19.98 7.15 7.28
C VAL A 46 -21.25 6.76 8.00
N PHE A 47 -21.14 5.96 9.05
CA PHE A 47 -22.26 5.38 9.75
C PHE A 47 -22.06 5.43 11.26
N ASN A 48 -23.14 5.64 12.01
CA ASN A 48 -23.09 5.62 13.48
C ASN A 48 -23.22 4.19 14.04
N ASN A 49 -23.46 3.20 13.17
CA ASN A 49 -23.64 1.79 13.54
C ASN A 49 -22.83 0.90 12.60
N TYR A 50 -22.09 -0.04 13.18
CA TYR A 50 -21.31 -1.04 12.46
C TYR A 50 -22.17 -1.88 11.51
N GLU A 51 -23.37 -2.30 11.93
CA GLU A 51 -24.24 -3.15 11.10
C GLU A 51 -24.65 -2.45 9.79
N THR A 52 -24.81 -1.12 9.81
CA THR A 52 -25.11 -0.35 8.60
C THR A 52 -23.88 -0.20 7.71
N ALA A 53 -22.70 -0.04 8.31
CA ALA A 53 -21.43 -0.02 7.59
C ALA A 53 -21.15 -1.37 6.91
N GLU A 54 -21.44 -2.47 7.61
CA GLU A 54 -21.32 -3.84 7.10
C GLU A 54 -22.20 -4.07 5.87
N LYS A 55 -23.46 -3.63 5.88
CA LYS A 55 -24.35 -3.70 4.71
C LYS A 55 -23.83 -2.94 3.48
N LEU A 56 -23.04 -1.87 3.68
CA LEU A 56 -22.37 -1.20 2.57
C LEU A 56 -21.13 -1.98 2.12
N LYS A 57 -20.32 -2.46 3.07
CA LYS A 57 -19.14 -3.30 2.79
C LYS A 57 -19.52 -4.55 1.99
N GLU A 58 -20.63 -5.21 2.27
CA GLU A 58 -21.10 -6.38 1.52
C GLU A 58 -21.34 -6.11 0.02
N LYS A 59 -21.59 -4.86 -0.37
CA LYS A 59 -21.72 -4.46 -1.78
C LYS A 59 -20.36 -4.29 -2.47
N TYR A 60 -19.30 -4.11 -1.69
CA TYR A 60 -17.95 -3.83 -2.13
C TYR A 60 -16.98 -4.72 -1.33
N ASN A 61 -16.82 -5.96 -1.76
CA ASN A 61 -16.09 -7.01 -1.02
C ASN A 61 -14.69 -6.63 -0.53
N ASN A 62 -14.06 -5.64 -1.16
CA ASN A 62 -12.72 -5.15 -0.88
C ASN A 62 -12.69 -3.89 0.00
N ALA A 63 -13.85 -3.38 0.41
CA ALA A 63 -13.95 -2.27 1.31
C ALA A 63 -13.66 -2.70 2.75
N VAL A 64 -13.05 -1.80 3.51
CA VAL A 64 -12.74 -2.00 4.93
C VAL A 64 -13.53 -1.02 5.78
N ILE A 65 -13.92 -1.47 6.96
CA ILE A 65 -14.57 -0.62 7.96
C ILE A 65 -13.51 -0.13 8.92
N VAL A 66 -13.43 1.18 9.11
CA VAL A 66 -12.51 1.83 10.04
C VAL A 66 -13.33 2.58 11.06
N LYS A 67 -13.09 2.29 12.35
CA LYS A 67 -13.67 3.06 13.44
C LYS A 67 -12.91 4.38 13.59
N ASP A 68 -13.63 5.49 13.56
CA ASP A 68 -13.10 6.85 13.72
C ASP A 68 -13.97 7.54 14.79
N ASP A 69 -13.48 7.58 16.03
CA ASP A 69 -14.20 8.04 17.21
C ASP A 69 -15.57 7.35 17.42
N ASP A 70 -16.66 8.07 17.14
CA ASP A 70 -18.06 7.68 17.32
C ASP A 70 -18.73 7.17 16.03
N VAL A 71 -17.97 7.10 14.92
CA VAL A 71 -18.47 6.66 13.61
C VAL A 71 -17.65 5.54 13.01
N TYR A 72 -18.27 4.82 12.08
CA TYR A 72 -17.69 3.79 11.25
C TYR A 72 -17.62 4.29 9.80
N ARG A 73 -16.42 4.35 9.25
CA ARG A 73 -16.17 4.77 7.87
C ARG A 73 -15.91 3.55 7.01
N VAL A 74 -16.51 3.52 5.83
CA VAL A 74 -16.27 2.46 4.84
C VAL A 74 -15.34 3.00 3.77
N TYR A 75 -14.14 2.45 3.67
CA TYR A 75 -13.15 2.82 2.66
C TYR A 75 -13.06 1.75 1.58
N TYR A 76 -13.18 2.15 0.32
CA TYR A 76 -12.98 1.27 -0.84
C TYR A 76 -11.50 1.04 -1.15
N SER A 77 -10.69 2.08 -0.93
CA SER A 77 -9.28 2.10 -1.25
C SER A 77 -8.55 3.13 -0.41
N ILE A 78 -7.27 2.88 -0.13
CA ILE A 78 -6.36 3.80 0.56
C ILE A 78 -5.04 3.79 -0.21
N LEU A 79 -4.65 4.94 -0.73
CA LEU A 79 -3.58 5.08 -1.73
C LEU A 79 -2.69 6.28 -1.42
N THR A 80 -1.44 6.25 -1.87
CA THR A 80 -0.46 7.34 -1.64
C THR A 80 0.13 7.93 -2.91
N ASN A 81 0.08 7.20 -4.03
CA ASN A 81 0.61 7.64 -5.31
C ASN A 81 -0.47 8.40 -6.09
N ASP A 82 -0.22 9.68 -6.36
CA ASP A 82 -1.18 10.57 -7.04
C ASP A 82 -1.67 10.04 -8.40
N LYS A 83 -0.83 9.28 -9.14
CA LYS A 83 -1.25 8.67 -10.41
C LYS A 83 -2.28 7.56 -10.18
N VAL A 84 -2.07 6.76 -9.14
CA VAL A 84 -2.97 5.66 -8.77
C VAL A 84 -4.25 6.20 -8.16
N VAL A 85 -4.16 7.25 -7.33
CA VAL A 85 -5.32 8.02 -6.82
C VAL A 85 -6.17 8.53 -7.99
N SER A 86 -5.56 9.20 -8.96
CA SER A 86 -6.28 9.72 -10.14
C SER A 86 -6.95 8.60 -10.96
N LYS A 87 -6.29 7.45 -11.06
CA LYS A 87 -6.84 6.26 -11.73
C LYS A 87 -8.00 5.65 -10.95
N MET A 88 -7.92 5.64 -9.62
CA MET A 88 -9.00 5.18 -8.74
C MET A 88 -10.22 6.09 -8.82
N GLU A 89 -10.02 7.42 -8.83
CA GLU A 89 -11.10 8.40 -9.05
C GLU A 89 -11.84 8.09 -10.36
N LYS A 90 -11.08 7.93 -11.45
CA LYS A 90 -11.66 7.57 -12.75
C LYS A 90 -12.41 6.24 -12.68
N HIS A 91 -11.82 5.22 -12.05
CA HIS A 91 -12.46 3.91 -11.90
C HIS A 91 -13.82 4.02 -11.19
N LEU A 92 -13.90 4.78 -10.10
CA LEU A 92 -15.15 4.96 -9.34
C LEU A 92 -16.18 5.76 -10.14
N ILE A 93 -15.76 6.82 -10.84
CA ILE A 93 -16.63 7.63 -11.72
C ILE A 93 -17.19 6.78 -12.87
N ASP A 94 -16.34 6.01 -13.55
CA ASP A 94 -16.73 5.15 -14.69
C ASP A 94 -17.73 4.06 -14.27
N ASN A 95 -17.77 3.70 -12.97
CA ASN A 95 -18.69 2.71 -12.41
C ASN A 95 -19.86 3.34 -11.62
N ASP A 96 -20.06 4.66 -11.70
CA ASP A 96 -21.12 5.39 -10.97
C ASP A 96 -21.09 5.17 -9.44
N ILE A 97 -19.89 5.00 -8.88
CA ILE A 97 -19.68 4.80 -7.45
C ILE A 97 -19.41 6.15 -6.79
N ASN A 98 -20.30 6.55 -5.87
CA ASN A 98 -20.12 7.76 -5.09
C ASN A 98 -19.00 7.59 -4.04
N TYR A 99 -18.11 8.58 -3.96
CA TYR A 99 -17.00 8.57 -3.01
C TYR A 99 -16.68 9.97 -2.47
N TYR A 100 -15.99 10.00 -1.34
CA TYR A 100 -15.36 11.18 -0.76
C TYR A 100 -13.90 10.87 -0.45
N ILE A 101 -12.98 11.77 -0.81
CA ILE A 101 -11.56 11.60 -0.49
C ILE A 101 -11.27 12.24 0.87
N LYS A 102 -10.79 11.43 1.81
CA LYS A 102 -10.29 11.91 3.11
C LYS A 102 -8.79 11.64 3.20
N THR A 103 -8.02 12.62 3.67
CA THR A 103 -6.63 12.37 4.06
C THR A 103 -6.62 11.56 5.35
N ILE A 104 -5.93 10.43 5.36
CA ILE A 104 -5.77 9.54 6.52
C ILE A 104 -4.29 9.29 6.78
N LYS A 105 -3.93 9.11 8.05
CA LYS A 105 -2.57 8.72 8.42
C LYS A 105 -2.50 7.21 8.53
N ILE A 106 -1.46 6.63 7.94
CA ILE A 106 -1.21 5.20 8.05
C ILE A 106 -0.20 4.97 9.16
N GLU A 107 -0.65 4.32 10.23
CA GLU A 107 0.19 3.95 11.38
C GLU A 107 0.61 2.47 11.32
N ASP A 108 -0.18 1.61 10.67
CA ASP A 108 0.10 0.19 10.48
C ASP A 108 1.24 -0.02 9.45
N GLU A 109 2.36 -0.60 9.90
CA GLU A 109 3.54 -0.86 9.08
C GLU A 109 3.32 -1.95 8.02
N GLU A 110 2.51 -2.99 8.30
CA GLU A 110 2.21 -4.05 7.33
C GLU A 110 1.36 -3.50 6.19
N PHE A 111 0.36 -2.68 6.51
CA PHE A 111 -0.47 -2.02 5.52
C PHE A 111 0.33 -1.01 4.69
N ALA A 112 1.15 -0.19 5.35
CA ALA A 112 2.08 0.72 4.71
C ALA A 112 3.03 0.00 3.72
N LYS A 113 3.54 -1.18 4.11
CA LYS A 113 4.36 -2.01 3.23
C LYS A 113 3.56 -2.52 2.03
N ALA A 114 2.33 -3.00 2.23
CA ALA A 114 1.48 -3.47 1.14
C ALA A 114 1.21 -2.38 0.09
N ILE A 115 0.92 -1.15 0.52
CA ILE A 115 0.76 -0.02 -0.39
C ILE A 115 2.01 0.17 -1.25
N ARG A 116 3.19 0.24 -0.62
CA ARG A 116 4.45 0.47 -1.34
C ARG A 116 4.82 -0.66 -2.31
N GLU A 117 4.52 -1.90 -1.97
CA GLU A 117 4.82 -3.05 -2.84
C GLU A 117 3.92 -3.13 -4.07
N TYR A 118 2.64 -2.75 -3.94
CA TYR A 118 1.65 -2.97 -4.99
C TYR A 118 1.32 -1.73 -5.82
N GLU A 119 1.40 -0.53 -5.23
CA GLU A 119 0.90 0.70 -5.85
C GLU A 119 1.67 1.08 -7.13
N ASP A 120 2.98 0.85 -7.19
CA ASP A 120 3.77 1.10 -8.41
C ASP A 120 3.29 0.25 -9.60
N ASN A 121 2.87 -0.99 -9.32
CA ASN A 121 2.34 -1.89 -10.35
C ASN A 121 0.91 -1.50 -10.78
N MET A 122 0.21 -0.66 -10.02
CA MET A 122 -1.16 -0.21 -10.34
C MET A 122 -1.20 0.89 -11.40
N VAL A 123 -0.12 1.65 -11.60
CA VAL A 123 -0.07 2.80 -12.51
C VAL A 123 -0.48 2.38 -13.94
N ASP A 124 0.18 1.35 -14.47
CA ASP A 124 -0.03 0.86 -15.85
C ASP A 124 -0.86 -0.43 -15.91
N ALA A 125 -1.37 -0.92 -14.77
CA ALA A 125 -2.21 -2.11 -14.71
C ALA A 125 -3.48 -2.00 -15.57
N SER A 126 -3.92 -3.12 -16.14
CA SER A 126 -5.28 -3.22 -16.70
C SER A 126 -6.32 -3.10 -15.59
N SER A 127 -7.58 -2.80 -15.94
CA SER A 127 -8.67 -2.62 -14.94
C SER A 127 -8.80 -3.82 -13.98
N ALA A 128 -8.77 -5.05 -14.50
CA ALA A 128 -8.85 -6.26 -13.69
C ALA A 128 -7.66 -6.40 -12.73
N VAL A 129 -6.44 -6.16 -13.21
CA VAL A 129 -5.23 -6.23 -12.38
C VAL A 129 -5.23 -5.12 -11.33
N PHE A 130 -5.66 -3.92 -11.69
CA PHE A 130 -5.79 -2.78 -10.80
C PHE A 130 -6.73 -3.09 -9.64
N SER A 131 -7.92 -3.63 -9.92
CA SER A 131 -8.87 -4.06 -8.88
C SER A 131 -8.27 -5.15 -7.99
N SER A 132 -7.63 -6.18 -8.56
CA SER A 132 -6.99 -7.23 -7.74
C SER A 132 -5.85 -6.71 -6.85
N LEU A 133 -5.05 -5.76 -7.33
CA LEU A 133 -4.00 -5.13 -6.52
C LEU A 133 -4.60 -4.28 -5.40
N ASN A 134 -5.69 -3.55 -5.67
CA ASN A 134 -6.43 -2.86 -4.62
C ASN A 134 -6.92 -3.84 -3.55
N ASP A 135 -7.52 -4.96 -3.94
CA ASP A 135 -8.00 -5.97 -3.00
C ASP A 135 -6.87 -6.52 -2.13
N LEU A 136 -5.70 -6.75 -2.71
CA LEU A 136 -4.51 -7.19 -1.97
C LEU A 136 -4.06 -6.15 -0.96
N ILE A 137 -3.99 -4.88 -1.34
CA ILE A 137 -3.67 -3.78 -0.41
C ILE A 137 -4.68 -3.79 0.73
N MET A 138 -5.97 -3.69 0.41
CA MET A 138 -7.03 -3.55 1.42
C MET A 138 -7.14 -4.76 2.34
N SER A 139 -6.80 -5.97 1.86
CA SER A 139 -6.76 -7.19 2.69
C SER A 139 -5.70 -7.16 3.81
N LYS A 140 -4.72 -6.25 3.72
CA LYS A 140 -3.69 -6.03 4.74
C LYS A 140 -4.04 -4.94 5.72
N TYR A 141 -5.19 -4.28 5.55
CA TYR A 141 -5.64 -3.31 6.53
C TYR A 141 -6.17 -4.07 7.75
N SER A 142 -5.54 -3.83 8.90
CA SER A 142 -6.02 -4.32 10.18
C SER A 142 -7.32 -3.59 10.53
N GLU A 143 -8.46 -4.29 10.50
CA GLU A 143 -9.72 -3.75 11.04
C GLU A 143 -9.54 -3.61 12.58
N GLU A 144 -9.42 -2.38 13.08
CA GLU A 144 -9.50 -2.08 14.53
C GLU A 144 -10.95 -1.83 14.98
#